data_AF-A0A7C1VRK6-F1
#
_entry.id   AF-A0A7C1VRK6-F1
#
_cell.length_a   1.000
_cell.length_b   1.000
_cell.length_c   1.000
_cell.angle_alpha   90.00
_cell.angle_beta   90.00
_cell.angle_gamma   90.00
#
_symmetry.space_group_name_H-M   'P 1'
#
loop_
_entity.id
_entity.type
_entity.pdbx_description
1 polymer ?
#
loop_
_entity_poly.entity_id
_entity_poly.type
_entity_poly.pdbx_seq_one_letter_code
_entity_poly.pdbx_strand_id
1 'polypeptide(L)'
;MFKWIGLILGFLLLSTMSVGLLFLGVIGAIIGLLMGGFADRIRSFGIGGANPFTNKTRQAVFLETAFVLMGKLAKADGRISQVEVDHVEAFIKKLGMSGEHRQEAIRQFQRGA
;
A
#
# COMPACT_ATOMS: atom_id res chain seq x y z
N MET A 1 -59.89 17.72 19.98
CA MET A 1 -58.63 17.37 20.67
C MET A 1 -57.94 16.14 20.08
N PHE A 2 -58.61 15.00 19.90
CA PHE A 2 -57.99 13.76 19.40
C PHE A 2 -57.32 13.85 18.02
N LYS A 3 -57.83 14.69 17.10
CA LYS A 3 -57.22 14.88 15.76
C LYS A 3 -55.80 15.48 15.80
N TRP A 4 -55.56 16.41 16.73
CA TRP A 4 -54.26 17.09 16.87
C TRP A 4 -53.23 16.19 17.55
N ILE A 5 -53.67 15.36 18.49
CA ILE A 5 -52.83 14.36 19.17
C ILE A 5 -52.30 13.32 18.17
N GLY A 6 -53.17 12.83 17.27
CA GLY A 6 -52.76 11.90 16.22
C GLY A 6 -51.76 12.51 15.23
N LEU A 7 -51.92 13.77 14.86
CA LEU A 7 -50.98 14.49 13.98
C LEU A 7 -49.60 14.68 14.63
N ILE A 8 -49.57 15.07 15.90
CA ILE A 8 -48.31 15.28 16.64
C ILE A 8 -47.57 13.96 16.84
N LEU A 9 -48.28 12.88 17.21
CA LEU A 9 -47.70 11.54 17.33
C LEU A 9 -47.17 11.01 15.99
N GLY A 10 -47.93 11.22 14.90
CA GLY A 10 -47.50 10.84 13.56
C GLY A 10 -46.24 11.56 13.10
N PHE A 11 -46.14 12.87 13.37
CA PHE A 11 -44.96 13.68 13.03
C PHE A 11 -43.71 13.28 13.84
N LEU A 12 -43.89 12.97 15.14
CA LEU A 12 -42.81 12.47 16.00
C LEU A 12 -42.28 11.10 15.55
N LEU A 13 -43.17 10.18 15.16
CA LEU A 13 -42.79 8.87 14.65
C LEU A 13 -42.09 8.96 13.28
N LEU A 14 -42.60 9.79 12.38
CA LEU A 14 -42.03 9.94 11.04
C LEU A 14 -40.64 10.62 11.07
N SER A 15 -40.47 11.61 11.94
CA SER A 15 -39.19 12.32 12.07
C SER A 15 -38.10 11.44 12.68
N THR A 16 -38.40 10.67 13.74
CA THR A 16 -37.45 9.74 14.36
C THR A 16 -37.03 8.61 13.42
N MET A 17 -37.98 8.05 12.64
CA MET A 17 -37.67 6.99 11.66
C MET A 17 -36.80 7.50 10.51
N SER A 18 -37.04 8.73 10.05
CA SER A 18 -36.24 9.36 8.97
C SER A 18 -34.80 9.64 9.41
N VAL A 19 -34.62 10.17 10.62
CA VAL A 19 -33.28 10.42 11.19
C VAL A 19 -32.50 9.12 11.37
N GLY A 20 -33.17 8.05 11.85
CA GLY A 20 -32.57 6.72 11.95
C GLY A 20 -32.09 6.17 10.61
N LEU A 21 -32.89 6.33 9.55
CA LEU A 21 -32.54 5.90 8.20
C LEU A 21 -31.34 6.67 7.64
N LEU A 22 -31.29 7.99 7.84
CA LEU A 22 -30.17 8.82 7.40
C LEU A 22 -28.88 8.46 8.14
N PHE A 23 -28.96 8.21 9.45
CA PHE A 23 -27.80 7.82 10.24
C PHE A 23 -27.26 6.45 9.82
N LEU A 24 -28.14 5.46 9.64
CA LEU A 24 -27.76 4.14 9.12
C LEU A 24 -27.23 4.24 7.68
N GLY A 25 -27.79 5.12 6.86
CA GLY A 25 -27.37 5.35 5.49
C GLY A 25 -25.95 5.91 5.39
N VAL A 26 -25.62 6.91 6.22
CA VAL A 26 -24.25 7.48 6.26
C VAL A 26 -23.25 6.44 6.77
N ILE A 27 -23.58 5.72 7.84
CA ILE A 27 -22.70 4.64 8.36
C ILE A 27 -22.52 3.54 7.31
N GLY A 28 -23.61 3.11 6.68
CA GLY A 28 -23.58 2.10 5.62
C GLY A 28 -22.76 2.55 4.41
N ALA A 29 -22.86 3.82 4.01
CA ALA A 29 -22.07 4.38 2.93
C ALA A 29 -20.56 4.40 3.26
N ILE A 30 -20.19 4.76 4.48
CA ILE A 30 -18.79 4.72 4.95
C ILE A 30 -18.27 3.29 4.93
N ILE A 31 -19.03 2.33 5.49
CA ILE A 31 -18.66 0.91 5.48
C ILE A 31 -18.51 0.39 4.05
N GLY A 32 -19.47 0.73 3.17
CA GLY A 32 -19.44 0.35 1.76
C GLY A 32 -18.22 0.88 1.03
N LEU A 33 -17.85 2.14 1.25
CA LEU A 33 -16.63 2.74 0.67
C LEU A 33 -15.35 2.03 1.16
N LEU A 34 -15.27 1.72 2.46
CA LEU A 34 -14.12 1.01 3.02
C LEU A 34 -14.01 -0.42 2.47
N MET A 35 -15.12 -1.16 2.42
CA MET A 35 -15.15 -2.51 1.86
C MET A 35 -14.88 -2.53 0.36
N GLY A 36 -15.45 -1.58 -0.39
CA GLY A 36 -15.22 -1.43 -1.83
C GLY A 36 -13.75 -1.16 -2.14
N GLY A 37 -13.14 -0.19 -1.45
CA GLY A 37 -11.72 0.12 -1.63
C GLY A 37 -10.80 -1.06 -1.25
N PHE A 38 -11.18 -1.87 -0.26
CA PHE A 38 -10.43 -3.06 0.12
C PHE A 38 -10.56 -4.17 -0.94
N ALA A 39 -11.78 -4.42 -1.43
CA ALA A 39 -12.05 -5.38 -2.49
C ALA A 39 -11.33 -5.01 -3.80
N ASP A 40 -11.36 -3.74 -4.18
CA ASP A 40 -10.66 -3.23 -5.37
C ASP A 40 -9.14 -3.45 -5.25
N ARG A 41 -8.56 -3.18 -4.06
CA ARG A 41 -7.13 -3.37 -3.82
C ARG A 41 -6.71 -4.85 -3.88
N ILE A 42 -7.56 -5.76 -3.40
CA ILE A 42 -7.32 -7.21 -3.55
C ILE A 42 -7.43 -7.61 -5.02
N ARG A 43 -8.40 -7.07 -5.76
CA ARG A 43 -8.56 -7.36 -7.18
C ARG A 43 -7.34 -6.91 -7.99
N SER A 44 -6.76 -5.76 -7.68
CA SER A 44 -5.62 -5.22 -8.43
C SER A 44 -4.27 -5.80 -8.04
N PHE A 45 -4.07 -6.16 -6.76
CA PHE A 45 -2.75 -6.61 -6.23
C PHE A 45 -2.76 -8.03 -5.64
N GLY A 46 -3.84 -8.79 -5.84
CA GLY A 46 -4.04 -10.10 -5.24
C GLY A 46 -4.20 -10.05 -3.72
N ILE A 47 -4.06 -11.19 -3.03
CA ILE A 47 -4.15 -11.29 -1.56
C ILE A 47 -3.15 -10.33 -0.87
N GLY A 48 -2.04 -10.01 -1.54
CA GLY A 48 -1.07 -9.01 -1.08
C GLY A 48 -1.61 -7.58 -1.02
N GLY A 49 -2.71 -7.24 -1.71
CA GLY A 49 -3.36 -5.92 -1.63
C GLY A 49 -4.05 -5.64 -0.30
N ALA A 50 -4.36 -6.69 0.49
CA ALA A 50 -5.00 -6.56 1.79
C ALA A 50 -4.13 -5.91 2.88
N ASN A 51 -2.81 -5.78 2.66
CA ASN A 51 -1.90 -5.29 3.68
C ASN A 51 -1.48 -3.82 3.45
N PRO A 52 -2.09 -2.85 4.17
CA PRO A 52 -1.83 -1.43 3.97
C PRO A 52 -0.46 -0.94 4.47
N PHE A 53 0.28 -1.75 5.24
CA PHE A 53 1.51 -1.32 5.91
C PHE A 53 2.81 -1.82 5.25
N THR A 54 2.75 -2.44 4.07
CA THR A 54 3.88 -3.25 3.57
C THR A 54 4.62 -2.75 2.34
N ASN A 55 4.21 -1.65 1.71
CA ASN A 55 4.89 -1.21 0.49
C ASN A 55 6.38 -0.88 0.74
N LYS A 56 6.70 -0.19 1.85
CA LYS A 56 8.08 0.14 2.22
C LYS A 56 8.89 -1.11 2.58
N THR A 57 8.34 -2.02 3.38
CA THR A 57 9.03 -3.26 3.78
C THR A 57 9.27 -4.18 2.59
N ARG A 58 8.28 -4.36 1.70
CA ARG A 58 8.45 -5.17 0.48
C ARG A 58 9.49 -4.56 -0.45
N GLN A 59 9.48 -3.24 -0.61
CA GLN A 59 10.48 -2.54 -1.40
C GLN A 59 11.88 -2.73 -0.80
N ALA A 60 12.03 -2.61 0.52
CA ALA A 60 13.31 -2.83 1.19
C ALA A 60 13.83 -4.26 0.98
N VAL A 61 12.99 -5.28 1.23
CA VAL A 61 13.36 -6.69 1.03
C VAL A 61 13.70 -6.98 -0.44
N PHE A 62 12.91 -6.44 -1.38
CA PHE A 62 13.16 -6.58 -2.80
C PHE A 62 14.51 -5.97 -3.21
N LEU A 63 14.77 -4.72 -2.82
CA LEU A 63 16.01 -4.03 -3.15
C LEU A 63 17.22 -4.70 -2.51
N GLU A 64 17.14 -5.05 -1.22
CA GLU A 64 18.18 -5.82 -0.54
C GLU A 64 18.51 -7.10 -1.30
N THR A 65 17.48 -7.90 -1.60
CA THR A 65 17.65 -9.17 -2.31
C THR A 65 18.25 -8.96 -3.70
N ALA A 66 17.76 -7.97 -4.46
CA ALA A 66 18.24 -7.69 -5.80
C ALA A 66 19.72 -7.27 -5.80
N PHE A 67 20.13 -6.35 -4.91
CA PHE A 67 21.53 -5.91 -4.84
C PHE A 67 22.46 -7.02 -4.38
N VAL A 68 22.07 -7.81 -3.37
CA VAL A 68 22.86 -8.98 -2.95
C VAL A 68 23.03 -9.99 -4.10
N LEU A 69 21.97 -10.30 -4.84
CA LEU A 69 22.06 -11.22 -5.98
C LEU A 69 22.91 -10.66 -7.12
N MET A 70 22.84 -9.35 -7.40
CA MET A 70 23.72 -8.72 -8.38
C MET A 70 25.20 -8.84 -7.97
N GLY A 71 25.53 -8.69 -6.69
CA GLY A 71 26.89 -8.91 -6.18
C GLY A 71 27.36 -10.35 -6.37
N LYS A 72 26.50 -11.33 -6.03
CA LYS A 72 26.80 -12.75 -6.23
C LYS A 72 27.02 -13.08 -7.71
N LEU A 73 26.18 -12.53 -8.59
CA LEU A 73 26.26 -12.74 -10.02
C LEU A 73 27.52 -12.10 -10.62
N ALA A 74 27.81 -10.85 -10.23
CA ALA A 74 28.97 -10.11 -10.72
C ALA A 74 30.31 -10.73 -10.30
N LYS A 75 30.34 -11.57 -9.25
CA LYS A 75 31.54 -12.28 -8.82
C LYS A 75 31.53 -13.76 -9.19
N ALA A 76 30.58 -14.21 -10.00
CA ALA A 76 30.45 -15.61 -10.35
C ALA A 76 31.69 -16.16 -11.09
N ASP A 77 32.43 -15.30 -11.81
CA ASP A 77 33.69 -15.64 -12.49
C ASP A 77 34.95 -15.42 -11.62
N GLY A 78 34.77 -15.03 -10.35
CA GLY A 78 35.83 -14.80 -9.38
C GLY A 78 36.37 -13.37 -9.30
N ARG A 79 35.92 -12.44 -10.16
CA ARG A 79 36.34 -11.04 -10.13
C ARG A 79 35.20 -10.12 -10.53
N ILE A 80 35.12 -8.94 -9.93
CA ILE A 80 34.14 -7.94 -10.38
C ILE A 80 34.81 -7.01 -11.37
N SER A 81 34.26 -6.93 -12.57
CA SER A 81 34.72 -6.07 -13.66
C SER A 81 34.13 -4.66 -13.56
N GLN A 82 34.79 -3.69 -14.19
CA GLN A 82 34.27 -2.32 -14.26
C GLN A 82 32.90 -2.25 -14.94
N VAL A 83 32.66 -3.11 -15.94
CA VAL A 83 31.38 -3.18 -16.66
C VAL A 83 30.23 -3.55 -15.72
N GLU A 84 30.46 -4.46 -14.77
CA GLU A 84 29.45 -4.83 -13.78
C GLU A 84 29.20 -3.72 -12.75
N VAL A 85 30.26 -3.03 -12.31
CA VAL A 85 30.14 -1.85 -11.45
C VAL A 85 29.31 -0.77 -12.14
N ASP A 86 29.60 -0.47 -13.42
CA ASP A 86 28.88 0.52 -14.20
C ASP A 86 27.40 0.13 -14.37
N HIS A 87 27.11 -1.17 -14.52
CA HIS A 87 25.75 -1.68 -14.63
C HIS A 87 24.95 -1.46 -13.33
N VAL A 88 25.58 -1.72 -12.17
CA VAL A 88 24.97 -1.49 -10.85
C VAL A 88 24.73 0.01 -10.61
N GLU A 89 25.70 0.86 -10.93
CA GLU A 89 25.53 2.32 -10.82
C GLU A 89 24.43 2.85 -11.74
N ALA A 90 24.34 2.33 -12.97
CA ALA A 90 23.25 2.66 -13.88
C ALA A 90 21.88 2.24 -13.32
N PHE A 91 21.82 1.07 -12.66
CA PHE A 91 20.59 0.60 -12.00
C PHE A 91 20.19 1.47 -10.81
N ILE A 92 21.15 1.83 -9.94
CA ILE A 92 20.94 2.77 -8.82
C ILE A 92 20.40 4.11 -9.34
N LYS A 93 21.00 4.65 -10.41
CA LYS A 93 20.56 5.90 -11.04
C LYS A 93 19.15 5.80 -11.61
N LYS A 94 18.82 4.68 -12.27
CA LYS A 94 17.47 4.42 -12.82
C LYS A 94 16.39 4.38 -11.74
N LEU A 95 16.73 3.89 -10.54
CA LEU A 95 15.86 3.87 -9.37
C LEU A 95 15.77 5.23 -8.65
N GLY A 96 16.51 6.25 -9.10
CA GLY A 96 16.55 7.56 -8.47
C GLY A 96 17.16 7.56 -7.07
N MET A 97 17.98 6.56 -6.74
CA MET A 97 18.56 6.40 -5.41
C MET A 97 19.77 7.34 -5.25
N SER A 98 19.73 8.20 -4.24
CA SER A 98 20.80 9.14 -3.88
C SER A 98 21.11 9.10 -2.39
N GLY A 99 22.26 9.64 -1.98
CA GLY A 99 22.65 9.75 -0.57
C GLY A 99 22.69 8.39 0.13
N GLU A 100 21.98 8.27 1.25
CA GLU A 100 21.93 7.08 2.10
C GLU A 100 21.41 5.84 1.36
N HIS A 101 20.37 5.99 0.53
CA HIS A 101 19.82 4.87 -0.24
C HIS A 101 20.83 4.30 -1.24
N ARG A 102 21.61 5.16 -1.90
CA ARG A 102 22.71 4.70 -2.77
C ARG A 102 23.77 3.95 -1.96
N GLN A 103 24.16 4.45 -0.79
CA GLN A 103 25.13 3.76 0.05
C GLN A 103 24.62 2.39 0.51
N GLU A 104 23.32 2.27 0.84
CA GLU A 104 22.72 1.00 1.20
C GLU A 104 22.72 0.01 0.03
N ALA A 105 22.35 0.44 -1.17
CA ALA A 105 22.44 -0.38 -2.38
C ALA A 105 23.86 -0.93 -2.61
N ILE A 106 24.87 -0.07 -2.44
CA ILE A 106 26.29 -0.47 -2.57
C ILE A 106 26.68 -1.46 -1.48
N ARG A 107 26.27 -1.24 -0.22
CA ARG A 107 26.54 -2.19 0.89
C ARG A 107 25.95 -3.56 0.60
N GLN A 108 24.70 -3.61 0.11
CA GLN A 108 24.04 -4.88 -0.22
C GLN A 108 24.70 -5.57 -1.43
N PHE A 109 25.11 -4.82 -2.44
CA PHE A 109 25.91 -5.35 -3.55
C PHE A 109 27.23 -5.94 -3.06
N GLN A 110 27.97 -5.21 -2.22
CA GLN A 110 29.23 -5.67 -1.63
C GLN A 110 29.05 -6.89 -0.72
N ARG A 111 27.92 -7.02 -0.02
CA ARG A 111 27.58 -8.21 0.76
C ARG A 111 27.38 -9.45 -0.14
N GLY A 112 26.90 -9.24 -1.37
CA GLY A 112 26.76 -10.28 -2.39
C GLY A 112 28.08 -10.70 -3.02
N ALA A 113 29.00 -9.75 -3.20
CA ALA A 113 30.30 -9.90 -3.83
C ALA A 113 31.29 -10.75 -3.01
#